data_AF-A0A0J1FSH7-F1
#
_entry.id   AF-A0A0J1FSH7-F1
#
_cell.length_a   1.000
_cell.length_b   1.000
_cell.length_c   1.000
_cell.angle_alpha   90.00
_cell.angle_beta   90.00
_cell.angle_gamma   90.00
#
_symmetry.space_group_name_H-M   'P 1'
#
loop_
_entity.id
_entity.type
_entity.pdbx_description
1 polymer ?
#
loop_
_entity_poly.entity_id
_entity_poly.type
_entity_poly.pdbx_seq_one_letter_code
_entity_poly.pdbx_strand_id
1 'polypeptide(L)'
;MNSHDSESLSRLPADVDVVVRARMERKEMQMLDKLVEGLGHLGVVTTTNKALGEVMIQSTKHCWPDLKRAIEEMPFEIEFLEP
;
A
#
# COMPACT_ATOMS: atom_id res chain seq x y z
N MET A 1 14.75 -3.85 -31.52
CA MET A 1 15.36 -3.29 -30.29
C MET A 1 14.26 -2.63 -29.47
N ASN A 2 14.01 -3.21 -28.28
CA ASN A 2 13.72 -2.60 -26.97
C ASN A 2 13.42 -1.09 -26.92
N SER A 3 12.53 -0.58 -26.07
CA SER A 3 11.58 -1.12 -25.11
C SER A 3 10.71 0.08 -24.75
N HIS A 4 9.42 0.02 -25.03
CA HIS A 4 8.48 0.98 -24.45
C HIS A 4 8.24 0.60 -22.99
N ASP A 5 8.18 1.63 -22.15
CA ASP A 5 7.61 1.64 -20.80
C ASP A 5 8.48 1.03 -19.68
N SER A 6 9.44 1.83 -19.21
CA SER A 6 10.00 1.70 -17.86
C SER A 6 10.33 3.07 -17.26
N GLU A 7 9.36 4.00 -17.29
CA GLU A 7 9.41 5.23 -16.49
C GLU A 7 8.17 5.29 -15.59
N SER A 8 8.21 4.64 -14.42
CA SER A 8 7.28 4.91 -13.32
C SER A 8 7.79 4.35 -11.97
N LEU A 9 9.08 4.52 -11.68
CA LEU A 9 9.64 4.22 -10.35
C LEU A 9 10.28 5.44 -9.67
N SER A 10 10.19 6.64 -10.25
CA SER A 10 11.04 7.78 -9.85
C SER A 10 10.33 8.92 -9.11
N ARG A 11 9.11 8.73 -8.58
CA ARG A 11 8.47 9.77 -7.75
C ARG A 11 7.78 9.18 -6.53
N LEU A 12 8.56 8.53 -5.67
CA LEU A 12 8.15 8.46 -4.28
C LEU A 12 8.10 9.91 -3.76
N PRO A 13 7.02 10.35 -3.08
CA PRO A 13 7.03 11.63 -2.40
C PRO A 13 8.31 11.78 -1.59
N ALA A 14 8.95 12.95 -1.64
CA ALA A 14 10.22 13.19 -0.95
C ALA A 14 10.15 12.94 0.57
N ASP A 15 8.93 12.86 1.12
CA ASP A 15 8.59 12.60 2.52
C ASP A 15 8.05 11.18 2.79
N VAL A 16 8.24 10.20 1.89
CA VAL A 16 7.91 8.80 2.22
C VAL A 16 8.92 8.27 3.23
N ASP A 17 8.54 8.33 4.49
CA ASP A 17 9.32 7.81 5.60
C ASP A 17 9.06 6.33 5.90
N VAL A 18 7.90 5.80 5.49
CA VAL A 18 7.46 4.45 5.79
C VAL A 18 7.01 3.76 4.51
N VAL A 19 7.63 2.62 4.21
CA VAL A 19 7.26 1.72 3.13
C VAL A 19 7.07 0.34 3.72
N VAL A 20 5.88 -0.24 3.53
CA VAL A 20 5.51 -1.56 4.06
C VAL A 20 5.01 -2.40 2.91
N ARG A 21 5.53 -3.62 2.80
CA ARG A 21 5.00 -4.63 1.89
C ARG A 21 3.98 -5.46 2.65
N ALA A 22 2.87 -5.79 2.01
CA ALA A 22 1.85 -6.63 2.60
C ALA A 22 1.23 -7.55 1.55
N ARG A 23 0.62 -8.62 2.01
CA ARG A 23 -0.16 -9.55 1.21
C ARG A 23 -1.56 -9.69 1.80
N MET A 24 -2.56 -9.75 0.93
CA MET A 24 -3.95 -9.94 1.32
C MET A 24 -4.74 -10.65 0.24
N GLU A 25 -5.94 -11.14 0.60
CA GLU A 25 -6.87 -11.71 -0.37
C GLU A 25 -7.19 -10.71 -1.48
N ARG A 26 -7.12 -11.16 -2.75
CA ARG A 26 -7.28 -10.26 -3.91
C ARG A 26 -8.60 -9.50 -3.91
N LYS A 27 -9.67 -10.13 -3.41
CA LYS A 27 -11.00 -9.50 -3.29
C LYS A 27 -11.04 -8.35 -2.29
N GLU A 28 -10.14 -8.34 -1.32
CA GLU A 28 -10.05 -7.34 -0.23
C GLU A 28 -9.14 -6.16 -0.60
N MET A 29 -8.30 -6.27 -1.64
CA MET A 29 -7.38 -5.21 -2.06
C MET A 29 -8.09 -3.89 -2.38
N GLN A 30 -9.27 -3.96 -3.00
CA GLN A 30 -10.08 -2.76 -3.27
C GLN A 30 -10.59 -2.11 -1.98
N MET A 31 -10.86 -2.91 -0.94
CA MET A 31 -11.32 -2.40 0.35
C MET A 31 -10.21 -1.65 1.08
N LEU A 32 -8.96 -2.11 0.99
CA LEU A 32 -7.81 -1.38 1.51
C LEU A 32 -7.64 -0.01 0.84
N ASP A 33 -7.82 0.06 -0.48
CA ASP A 33 -7.77 1.32 -1.22
C ASP A 33 -8.88 2.29 -0.76
N LYS A 34 -10.11 1.79 -0.60
CA LYS A 34 -11.24 2.59 -0.09
C LYS A 34 -11.08 3.04 1.36
N LEU A 35 -10.44 2.23 2.21
CA LEU A 35 -10.07 2.66 3.55
C LEU A 35 -9.15 3.88 3.48
N VAL A 36 -8.08 3.79 2.69
CA VAL A 36 -7.07 4.84 2.57
C VAL A 36 -7.65 6.14 2.00
N GLU A 37 -8.50 6.05 0.97
CA GLU A 37 -9.26 7.19 0.45
C GLU A 37 -10.16 7.81 1.53
N GLY A 38 -10.92 6.97 2.26
CA GLY A 38 -11.88 7.40 3.29
C GLY A 38 -11.23 8.08 4.50
N LEU A 39 -9.96 7.79 4.77
CA LEU A 39 -9.17 8.42 5.82
C LEU A 39 -8.48 9.72 5.36
N GLY A 40 -8.76 10.21 4.16
CA GLY A 40 -8.15 11.43 3.64
C GLY A 40 -6.74 11.24 3.07
N HIS A 41 -6.45 10.05 2.55
CA HIS A 41 -5.16 9.68 1.95
C HIS A 41 -3.98 9.69 2.95
N LEU A 42 -4.17 9.07 4.12
CA LEU A 42 -3.10 8.86 5.11
C LEU A 42 -1.91 8.05 4.56
N GLY A 43 -2.07 7.41 3.40
CA GLY A 43 -1.00 6.73 2.67
C GLY A 43 -1.36 6.53 1.20
N VAL A 44 -0.52 5.78 0.50
CA VAL A 44 -0.71 5.35 -0.89
C VAL A 44 -0.58 3.83 -0.95
N VAL A 45 -1.51 3.16 -1.61
CA VAL A 45 -1.49 1.71 -1.81
C VAL A 45 -1.21 1.43 -3.28
N THR A 46 -0.10 0.73 -3.54
CA THR A 46 0.28 0.29 -4.88
C THR A 46 0.18 -1.22 -4.96
N THR A 47 -0.59 -1.74 -5.91
CA THR A 47 -0.55 -3.19 -6.19
C THR A 47 0.80 -3.53 -6.82
N THR A 48 1.57 -4.42 -6.19
CA THR A 48 2.87 -4.88 -6.71
C THR A 48 2.78 -6.25 -7.37
N ASN A 49 1.87 -7.12 -6.89
CA ASN A 49 1.57 -8.38 -7.55
C ASN A 49 0.08 -8.77 -7.37
N LYS A 50 -0.71 -8.56 -8.43
CA LYS A 50 -2.15 -8.87 -8.43
C LYS A 50 -2.47 -10.37 -8.30
N ALA A 51 -1.59 -11.25 -8.78
CA ALA A 51 -1.83 -12.70 -8.71
C ALA A 51 -1.63 -13.23 -7.29
N LEU A 52 -0.67 -12.67 -6.56
CA LEU A 52 -0.36 -13.04 -5.17
C LEU A 52 -1.08 -12.18 -4.12
N GLY A 53 -1.78 -11.12 -4.55
CA GLY A 53 -2.42 -10.18 -3.62
C GLY A 53 -1.43 -9.30 -2.87
N GLU A 54 -0.25 -9.04 -3.45
CA GLU A 54 0.77 -8.20 -2.83
C GLU A 54 0.55 -6.72 -3.15
N VAL A 55 0.69 -5.92 -2.10
CA VAL A 55 0.61 -4.47 -2.13
C VAL A 55 1.83 -3.86 -1.44
N MET A 56 2.15 -2.64 -1.84
CA MET A 56 3.05 -1.75 -1.15
C MET A 56 2.23 -0.59 -0.58
N ILE A 57 2.35 -0.37 0.73
CA ILE A 57 1.74 0.74 1.45
C ILE A 57 2.84 1.75 1.75
N GLN A 58 2.61 3.00 1.36
CA GLN A 58 3.54 4.10 1.59
C GLN A 58 2.87 5.17 2.42
N SER A 59 3.54 5.66 3.45
CA SER A 59 3.01 6.65 4.38
C SER A 59 4.15 7.52 4.93
N THR A 60 3.78 8.64 5.56
CA THR A 60 4.69 9.37 6.45
C THR A 60 4.75 8.69 7.82
N LYS A 61 5.78 8.96 8.63
CA LYS A 61 5.88 8.50 10.03
C LYS A 61 4.72 8.99 10.90
N HIS A 62 4.17 10.15 10.57
CA HIS A 62 3.07 10.76 11.33
C HIS A 62 1.72 10.10 11.04
N CYS A 63 1.46 9.74 9.78
CA CYS A 63 0.20 9.11 9.38
C CYS A 63 0.17 7.60 9.62
N TRP A 64 1.34 6.95 9.64
CA TRP A 64 1.44 5.49 9.72
C TRP A 64 0.77 4.88 10.96
N PRO A 65 0.90 5.43 12.19
CA PRO A 65 0.23 4.86 13.36
C PRO A 65 -1.29 4.79 13.22
N ASP A 66 -1.92 5.83 12.68
CA ASP A 66 -3.37 5.88 12.48
C ASP A 66 -3.80 4.96 11.33
N LEU A 67 -3.05 4.96 10.23
CA LEU A 67 -3.32 4.08 9.10
C LEU A 67 -3.17 2.60 9.49
N LYS A 68 -2.10 2.24 10.19
CA LYS A 68 -1.84 0.86 10.65
C LYS A 68 -2.96 0.39 11.59
N ARG A 69 -3.37 1.23 12.54
CA ARG A 69 -4.50 0.91 13.44
C ARG A 69 -5.79 0.64 12.65
N ALA A 70 -6.11 1.51 11.70
CA ALA A 70 -7.32 1.33 10.87
C ALA A 70 -7.28 0.05 10.03
N ILE A 71 -6.10 -0.32 9.51
CA ILE A 71 -5.88 -1.57 8.77
C ILE A 71 -6.05 -2.78 9.70
N GLU A 72 -5.49 -2.74 10.91
CA GLU A 72 -5.58 -3.84 11.90
C GLU A 72 -7.00 -4.05 12.45
N GLU A 73 -7.87 -3.04 12.36
CA GLU A 73 -9.28 -3.10 12.74
C GLU A 73 -10.21 -3.63 11.62
N MET A 74 -9.68 -3.87 10.42
CA MET A 74 -10.49 -4.34 9.29
C MET A 74 -10.94 -5.80 9.47
N PRO A 75 -12.12 -6.17 8.95
CA PRO A 75 -12.66 -7.54 9.08
C PRO A 75 -12.00 -8.55 8.11
N PHE A 76 -10.78 -8.28 7.64
CA PHE A 76 -10.04 -9.16 6.75
C PHE A 76 -8.57 -9.26 7.14
N GLU A 77 -7.94 -10.36 6.74
CA GLU A 77 -6.55 -10.64 7.06
C GLU A 77 -5.61 -9.91 6.09
N ILE A 78 -4.56 -9.33 6.67
CA ILE A 78 -3.43 -8.75 5.94
C ILE A 78 -2.14 -9.23 6.59
N GLU A 79 -1.28 -9.83 5.79
CA GLU A 79 0.04 -10.29 6.21
C GLU A 79 1.05 -9.18 5.89
N PHE A 80 1.68 -8.61 6.91
CA PHE A 80 2.82 -7.71 6.71
C PHE A 80 4.05 -8.54 6.36
N LEU A 81 4.63 -8.28 5.20
CA LEU A 81 5.83 -8.96 4.72
C LEU A 81 7.05 -8.25 5.30
N GLU A 82 8.01 -9.01 5.84
CA GLU A 82 9.28 -8.44 6.29
C GLU A 82 10.04 -7.77 5.12
N PRO A 83 10.91 -6.79 5.42
CA PRO A 83 11.75 -6.13 4.41
C PRO A 83 12.59 -7.10 3.57
#